data_AF-A0A416GCH5-F1
#
_entry.id   AF-A0A416GCH5-F1
#
_cell.length_a   1.000
_cell.length_b   1.000
_cell.length_c   1.000
_cell.angle_alpha   90.00
_cell.angle_beta   90.00
_cell.angle_gamma   90.00
#
_symmetry.space_group_name_H-M   'P 1'
#
loop_
_entity.id
_entity.type
_entity.pdbx_description
1 polymer ?
#
loop_
_entity_poly.entity_id
_entity_poly.type
_entity_poly.pdbx_seq_one_letter_code
_entity_poly.pdbx_strand_id
1 'polypeptide(L)'
;MNYISDVLYWISTGLLVPVIVLLIFLFLRSLVLVGGFFGHYRTVKKTETLCDCGEETLTIQNLSDWIGKLPQKSDSALVCTLHDLWMHRQSEAQMQRLIDEYELAAEKDLSVAKMLSKMGPMLGLMGTLIPMGPALVGLSTGDIASMAYNMQVAFATTVVGLFAAAVGFVTLQVKQRWYQKDLSRLEFIAGLLTEK
;
A
#
# COMPACT_ATOMS: atom_id res chain seq x y z
N MET A 1 -39.41 19.30 13.39
CA MET A 1 -38.14 19.69 12.76
C MET A 1 -36.94 19.47 13.70
N ASN A 2 -37.02 19.81 15.00
CA ASN A 2 -35.88 19.63 15.93
C ASN A 2 -35.47 18.16 16.20
N TYR A 3 -36.42 17.24 16.37
CA TYR A 3 -36.10 15.83 16.67
C TYR A 3 -35.19 15.14 15.65
N ILE A 4 -35.36 15.43 14.35
CA ILE A 4 -34.50 14.84 13.30
C ILE A 4 -33.09 15.43 13.37
N SER A 5 -32.99 16.75 13.57
CA SER A 5 -31.72 17.45 13.73
C SER A 5 -30.98 17.02 14.99
N ASP A 6 -31.68 16.81 16.11
CA ASP A 6 -31.09 16.37 17.38
C ASP A 6 -30.58 14.93 17.30
N VAL A 7 -31.33 14.04 16.64
CA VAL A 7 -30.89 12.66 16.38
C VAL A 7 -29.67 12.66 15.44
N LEU A 8 -29.69 13.46 14.37
CA LEU A 8 -28.55 13.59 13.46
C LEU A 8 -27.30 14.12 14.17
N TYR A 9 -27.47 15.11 15.05
CA TYR A 9 -26.41 15.68 15.87
C TYR A 9 -25.79 14.63 16.79
N TRP A 10 -26.62 13.87 17.52
CA TRP A 10 -26.16 12.78 18.37
C TRP A 10 -25.39 11.70 17.61
N ILE A 11 -25.88 11.30 16.44
CA ILE A 11 -25.19 10.33 15.58
C ILE A 11 -23.85 10.89 15.11
N SER A 12 -23.82 12.13 14.63
CA SER A 12 -22.61 12.78 14.12
C SER A 12 -21.55 12.93 15.21
N THR A 13 -21.90 13.52 16.35
CA THR A 13 -20.99 13.70 17.49
C THR A 13 -20.54 12.37 18.09
N GLY A 14 -21.42 11.36 18.15
CA GLY A 14 -21.08 10.01 18.58
C GLY A 14 -20.06 9.33 17.66
N LEU A 15 -20.08 9.65 16.36
CA LEU A 15 -19.15 9.11 15.36
C LEU A 15 -17.77 9.79 15.41
N LEU A 16 -17.63 10.96 16.05
CA LEU A 16 -16.36 11.68 16.18
C LEU A 16 -15.28 10.82 16.82
N VAL A 17 -15.59 10.18 17.96
CA VAL A 17 -14.61 9.38 18.71
C VAL A 17 -14.13 8.18 17.88
N PRO A 18 -15.01 7.34 17.30
CA PRO A 18 -14.61 6.28 16.38
C PRO A 18 -13.73 6.76 15.22
N VAL A 19 -14.07 7.90 14.60
CA VAL A 19 -13.31 8.45 13.47
C VAL A 19 -11.90 8.82 13.91
N ILE A 20 -11.74 9.51 15.05
CA ILE A 20 -10.41 9.87 15.56
C ILE A 20 -9.59 8.62 15.89
N VAL A 21 -10.18 7.61 16.52
CA VAL A 21 -9.48 6.35 16.83
C VAL A 21 -9.01 5.64 15.55
N LEU A 22 -9.87 5.51 14.55
CA LEU A 22 -9.52 4.92 13.25
C LEU A 22 -8.42 5.71 12.54
N LEU A 23 -8.46 7.04 12.64
CA LEU A 23 -7.47 7.92 12.03
C LEU A 23 -6.09 7.77 12.69
N ILE A 24 -6.04 7.72 14.03
CA ILE A 24 -4.81 7.43 14.78
C ILE A 24 -4.28 6.05 14.41
N PHE A 25 -5.16 5.04 14.30
CA PHE A 25 -4.77 3.71 13.87
C PHE A 25 -4.17 3.70 12.44
N LEU A 26 -4.79 4.40 11.49
CA LEU A 26 -4.25 4.53 10.13
C LEU A 26 -2.92 5.29 10.10
N PHE A 27 -2.76 6.31 10.94
CA PHE A 27 -1.51 7.03 11.07
C PHE A 27 -0.38 6.15 11.61
N LEU A 28 -0.63 5.36 12.65
CA LEU A 28 0.34 4.37 13.14
C LEU A 28 0.66 3.33 12.06
N ARG A 29 -0.36 2.87 11.33
CA ARG A 29 -0.18 1.92 10.22
C ARG A 29 0.64 2.53 9.08
N SER A 30 0.48 3.81 8.79
CA SER A 30 1.28 4.50 7.77
C SER A 30 2.75 4.59 8.18
N LEU A 31 3.05 4.88 9.46
CA LEU A 31 4.41 4.87 10.00
C LEU A 31 5.07 3.50 9.91
N VAL A 32 4.35 2.43 10.27
CA VAL A 32 4.85 1.05 10.14
C VAL A 32 5.13 0.70 8.68
N LEU A 33 4.24 1.11 7.77
CA LEU A 33 4.41 0.87 6.33
C LEU A 33 5.63 1.61 5.76
N VAL A 34 5.92 2.83 6.21
CA VAL A 34 7.18 3.53 5.89
C VAL A 34 8.37 2.72 6.39
N GLY A 35 8.35 2.25 7.64
CA GLY A 35 9.43 1.44 8.21
C GLY A 35 9.69 0.15 7.43
N GLY A 36 8.63 -0.58 7.07
CA GLY A 36 8.71 -1.78 6.23
C GLY A 36 9.18 -1.49 4.80
N PHE A 37 8.75 -0.36 4.23
CA PHE A 37 9.18 0.08 2.91
C PHE A 37 10.70 0.32 2.85
N PHE A 38 11.31 0.95 3.86
CA PHE A 38 12.77 1.14 3.88
C PHE A 38 13.55 -0.19 3.94
N GLY A 39 13.05 -1.18 4.67
CA GLY A 39 13.64 -2.53 4.72
C GLY A 39 13.55 -3.26 3.37
N HIS A 40 12.38 -3.20 2.73
CA HIS A 40 12.15 -3.85 1.44
C HIS A 40 12.86 -3.11 0.30
N TYR A 41 12.84 -1.77 0.27
CA TYR A 41 13.54 -0.94 -0.71
C TYR A 41 15.03 -1.25 -0.78
N ARG A 42 15.66 -1.50 0.37
CA ARG A 42 17.10 -1.84 0.44
C ARG A 42 17.39 -3.23 -0.13
N THR A 43 16.45 -4.16 0.00
CA THR A 43 16.57 -5.54 -0.51
C THR A 43 16.30 -5.57 -2.02
N VAL A 44 15.20 -4.96 -2.47
CA VAL A 44 14.82 -4.89 -3.89
C VAL A 44 15.89 -4.17 -4.70
N LYS A 45 16.42 -3.03 -4.24
CA LYS A 45 17.45 -2.30 -4.99
C LYS A 45 18.76 -3.09 -5.13
N LYS A 46 19.10 -3.94 -4.15
CA LYS A 46 20.27 -4.81 -4.21
C LYS A 46 20.06 -5.99 -5.16
N THR A 47 18.84 -6.54 -5.21
CA THR A 47 18.46 -7.61 -6.13
C THR A 47 18.29 -7.09 -7.57
N GLU A 48 17.70 -5.92 -7.77
CA GLU A 48 17.55 -5.30 -9.10
C GLU A 48 18.88 -5.05 -9.78
N THR A 49 19.90 -4.55 -9.06
CA THR A 49 21.24 -4.34 -9.64
C THR A 49 21.93 -5.65 -10.05
N LEU A 50 21.59 -6.76 -9.39
CA LEU A 50 22.12 -8.08 -9.75
C LEU A 50 21.38 -8.68 -10.94
N CYS A 51 20.07 -8.44 -11.04
CA CYS A 51 19.27 -8.93 -12.16
C CYS A 51 19.46 -8.11 -13.46
N ASP A 52 19.48 -6.77 -13.40
CA ASP A 52 19.70 -5.93 -14.61
C ASP A 52 21.08 -6.21 -15.24
N CYS A 53 22.13 -6.46 -14.43
CA CYS A 53 23.48 -6.74 -14.95
C CYS A 53 23.63 -8.09 -15.68
N GLY A 54 22.64 -8.98 -15.65
CA GLY A 54 22.70 -10.21 -16.45
C GLY A 54 21.48 -10.45 -17.34
N GLU A 55 20.46 -9.59 -17.27
CA GLU A 55 19.31 -9.59 -18.20
C GLU A 55 19.70 -9.17 -19.62
N GLU A 56 20.66 -8.25 -19.79
CA GLU A 56 21.14 -7.78 -21.11
C GLU A 56 21.76 -8.90 -21.98
N THR A 57 22.03 -10.08 -21.43
CA THR A 57 22.64 -11.23 -22.13
C THR A 57 21.87 -12.54 -21.99
N LEU A 58 20.56 -12.47 -21.68
CA LEU A 58 19.72 -13.66 -21.51
C LEU A 58 19.42 -14.33 -22.86
N THR A 59 19.91 -15.56 -22.99
CA THR A 59 19.59 -16.51 -24.05
C THR A 59 19.22 -17.82 -23.35
N ILE A 60 18.38 -18.67 -23.97
CA ILE A 60 17.91 -19.96 -23.39
C ILE A 60 19.08 -20.81 -22.83
N GLN A 61 20.26 -20.74 -23.45
CA GLN A 61 21.47 -21.45 -23.02
C GLN A 61 22.16 -20.86 -21.77
N ASN A 62 22.04 -19.56 -21.53
CA ASN A 62 22.61 -18.88 -20.35
C ASN A 62 21.63 -18.82 -19.17
N LEU A 63 20.35 -19.19 -19.39
CA LEU A 63 19.31 -19.15 -18.37
C LEU A 63 19.63 -20.06 -17.18
N SER A 64 20.21 -21.24 -17.41
CA SER A 64 20.61 -22.16 -16.33
C SER A 64 21.75 -21.62 -15.48
N ASP A 65 22.76 -21.00 -16.11
CA ASP A 65 23.89 -20.40 -15.40
C ASP A 65 23.47 -19.14 -14.64
N TRP A 66 22.47 -18.43 -15.16
CA TRP A 66 21.94 -17.23 -14.53
C TRP A 66 21.07 -17.55 -13.32
N ILE A 67 20.17 -18.53 -13.42
CA ILE A 67 19.41 -19.05 -12.25
C ILE A 67 20.37 -19.57 -11.18
N GLY A 68 21.46 -20.22 -11.57
CA GLY A 68 22.52 -20.67 -10.65
C GLY A 68 23.31 -19.55 -9.97
N LYS A 69 23.39 -18.35 -10.58
CA LYS A 69 24.03 -17.16 -10.01
C LYS A 69 23.12 -16.36 -9.07
N LEU A 70 21.81 -16.63 -9.07
CA LEU A 70 20.91 -16.03 -8.11
C LEU A 70 21.21 -16.58 -6.70
N PRO A 71 21.23 -15.72 -5.66
CA PRO A 71 21.46 -16.18 -4.30
C PRO A 71 20.35 -17.16 -3.87
N GLN A 72 20.71 -18.44 -3.65
CA GLN A 72 19.82 -19.51 -3.16
C GLN A 72 19.09 -19.21 -1.84
N LYS A 73 19.45 -18.10 -1.18
CA LYS A 73 18.93 -17.66 0.12
C LYS A 73 18.48 -16.20 0.08
N SER A 74 17.83 -15.81 -1.02
CA SER A 74 17.25 -14.48 -1.14
C SER A 74 15.81 -14.50 -0.61
N ASP A 75 15.50 -13.58 0.31
CA ASP A 75 14.17 -13.37 0.91
C ASP A 75 13.14 -12.77 -0.08
N SER A 76 13.45 -12.81 -1.38
CA SER A 76 12.63 -12.21 -2.43
C SER A 76 11.76 -13.29 -3.07
N ALA A 77 10.44 -13.09 -2.98
CA ALA A 77 9.43 -13.98 -3.57
C ALA A 77 9.71 -14.29 -5.05
N LEU A 78 10.32 -13.37 -5.79
CA LEU A 78 10.76 -13.54 -7.18
C LEU A 78 11.70 -14.71 -7.39
N VAL A 79 12.72 -14.83 -6.53
CA VAL A 79 13.79 -15.81 -6.72
C VAL A 79 13.24 -17.21 -6.46
N CYS A 80 12.34 -17.34 -5.49
CA CYS A 80 11.60 -18.58 -5.24
C CYS A 80 10.70 -18.93 -6.43
N THR A 81 9.90 -17.98 -6.92
CA THR A 81 9.02 -18.19 -8.08
C THR A 81 9.82 -18.58 -9.33
N LEU A 82 10.96 -17.94 -9.59
CA LEU A 82 11.85 -18.30 -10.71
C LEU A 82 12.42 -19.72 -10.60
N HIS A 83 12.83 -20.12 -9.40
CA HIS A 83 13.34 -21.47 -9.15
C HIS A 83 12.24 -22.52 -9.35
N ASP A 84 11.03 -22.24 -8.87
CA ASP A 84 9.88 -23.12 -9.00
C ASP A 84 9.37 -23.19 -10.46
N LEU A 85 9.44 -22.09 -11.23
CA LEU A 85 9.22 -22.08 -12.69
C LEU A 85 10.20 -23.01 -13.40
N TRP A 86 11.48 -22.97 -13.03
CA TRP A 86 12.50 -23.83 -13.65
C TRP A 86 12.31 -25.32 -13.31
N MET A 87 11.90 -25.64 -12.08
CA MET A 87 11.58 -27.00 -11.65
C MET A 87 10.35 -27.56 -12.37
N HIS A 88 9.33 -26.73 -12.63
CA HIS A 88 8.06 -27.15 -13.23
C HIS A 88 7.94 -26.83 -14.74
N ARG A 89 9.07 -26.60 -15.42
CA ARG A 89 9.16 -26.21 -16.85
C ARG A 89 8.48 -27.14 -17.87
N GLN A 90 7.92 -28.28 -17.43
CA GLN A 90 7.30 -29.27 -18.33
C GLN A 90 5.81 -29.04 -18.56
N SER A 91 5.15 -28.15 -17.81
CA SER A 91 3.72 -27.86 -17.97
C SER A 91 3.48 -26.36 -17.99
N GLU A 92 3.05 -25.82 -19.14
CA GLU A 92 2.66 -24.41 -19.30
C GLU A 92 1.61 -23.98 -18.28
N ALA A 93 0.63 -24.84 -18.00
CA ALA A 93 -0.41 -24.59 -17.01
C ALA A 93 0.13 -24.41 -15.58
N GLN A 94 1.23 -25.09 -15.23
CA GLN A 94 1.86 -24.95 -13.91
C GLN A 94 2.69 -23.67 -13.82
N MET A 95 3.37 -23.29 -14.90
CA MET A 95 4.11 -22.03 -14.97
C MET A 95 3.16 -20.83 -14.84
N GLN A 96 2.05 -20.83 -15.59
CA GLN A 96 1.05 -19.77 -15.51
C GLN A 96 0.46 -19.65 -14.11
N ARG A 97 0.09 -20.77 -13.48
CA ARG A 97 -0.43 -20.77 -12.12
C ARG A 97 0.54 -20.12 -11.12
N LEU A 98 1.84 -20.35 -11.28
CA LEU A 98 2.84 -19.81 -10.36
C LEU A 98 3.04 -18.29 -10.56
N ILE A 99 2.91 -17.81 -11.80
CA ILE A 99 2.87 -16.38 -12.12
C ILE A 99 1.62 -15.74 -11.49
N ASP A 100 0.45 -16.36 -11.63
CA ASP A 100 -0.80 -15.88 -11.04
C ASP A 100 -0.73 -15.82 -9.49
N GLU A 101 -0.12 -16.84 -8.86
CA GLU A 101 0.10 -16.87 -7.40
C GLU A 101 1.04 -15.73 -6.95
N TYR A 102 2.06 -15.41 -7.73
CA TYR A 102 2.94 -14.26 -7.49
C TYR A 102 2.18 -12.92 -7.65
N GLU A 103 1.39 -12.76 -8.71
CA GLU A 103 0.57 -11.56 -8.93
C GLU A 103 -0.40 -11.33 -7.77
N LEU A 104 -1.07 -12.38 -7.30
CA LEU A 104 -2.01 -12.30 -6.18
C LEU A 104 -1.30 -11.89 -4.88
N ALA A 105 -0.09 -12.43 -4.63
CA ALA A 105 0.71 -12.04 -3.47
C ALA A 105 1.16 -10.57 -3.55
N ALA A 106 1.57 -10.10 -4.73
CA ALA A 106 1.92 -8.72 -4.98
C ALA A 106 0.72 -7.78 -4.75
N GLU A 107 -0.46 -8.13 -5.28
CA GLU A 107 -1.66 -7.33 -5.07
C GLU A 107 -2.07 -7.25 -3.59
N LYS A 108 -1.95 -8.37 -2.86
CA LYS A 108 -2.23 -8.40 -1.42
C LYS A 108 -1.32 -7.46 -0.65
N ASP A 109 -0.04 -7.38 -1.00
CA ASP A 109 0.90 -6.46 -0.34
C ASP A 109 0.56 -4.99 -0.67
N LEU A 110 0.20 -4.69 -1.92
CA LEU A 110 -0.24 -3.34 -2.33
C LEU A 110 -1.57 -2.91 -1.67
N SER A 111 -2.41 -3.85 -1.23
CA SER A 111 -3.73 -3.56 -0.67
C SER A 111 -3.70 -2.59 0.53
N VAL A 112 -2.67 -2.67 1.38
CA VAL A 112 -2.53 -1.81 2.56
C VAL A 112 -2.24 -0.37 2.15
N ALA A 113 -1.34 -0.18 1.17
CA ALA A 113 -1.01 1.13 0.63
C ALA A 113 -2.21 1.75 -0.11
N LYS A 114 -2.95 0.94 -0.90
CA LYS A 114 -4.21 1.33 -1.55
C LYS A 114 -5.26 1.78 -0.51
N MET A 115 -5.42 1.02 0.57
CA MET A 115 -6.36 1.36 1.65
C MET A 115 -5.98 2.70 2.31
N LEU A 116 -4.72 2.89 2.70
CA LEU A 116 -4.24 4.12 3.33
C LEU A 116 -4.45 5.35 2.45
N SER A 117 -4.10 5.23 1.16
CA SER A 117 -4.26 6.32 0.18
C SER A 117 -5.71 6.78 0.03
N LYS A 118 -6.69 5.88 0.14
CA LYS A 118 -8.12 6.19 -0.02
C LYS A 118 -8.80 6.55 1.30
N MET A 119 -8.59 5.77 2.34
CA MET A 119 -9.29 5.93 3.63
C MET A 119 -8.75 7.10 4.45
N GLY A 120 -7.45 7.42 4.33
CA GLY A 120 -6.82 8.54 5.05
C GLY A 120 -7.53 9.88 4.84
N PRO A 121 -7.72 10.35 3.59
CA PRO A 121 -8.41 11.62 3.32
C PRO A 121 -9.88 11.57 3.68
N MET A 122 -10.56 10.43 3.46
CA MET A 122 -11.98 10.28 3.80
C MET A 122 -12.22 10.43 5.30
N LEU A 123 -11.42 9.78 6.14
CA LEU A 123 -11.53 9.90 7.60
C LEU A 123 -11.08 11.27 8.11
N GLY A 124 -10.06 11.87 7.49
CA GLY A 124 -9.64 13.24 7.80
C GLY A 124 -10.74 14.27 7.51
N LEU A 125 -11.45 14.11 6.40
CA LEU A 125 -12.59 14.96 6.03
C LEU A 125 -13.80 14.73 6.95
N MET A 126 -14.10 13.50 7.36
CA MET A 126 -15.13 13.26 8.38
C MET A 126 -14.72 13.90 9.71
N GLY A 127 -13.43 13.84 10.07
CA GLY A 127 -12.86 14.46 11.25
C GLY A 127 -12.99 15.99 11.28
N THR A 128 -13.12 16.67 10.13
CA THR A 128 -13.43 18.11 10.10
C THR A 128 -14.91 18.41 10.18
N LEU A 129 -15.71 17.70 9.40
CA LEU A 129 -17.12 18.03 9.22
C LEU A 129 -17.93 17.78 10.49
N ILE A 130 -17.55 16.79 11.30
CA ILE A 130 -18.25 16.45 12.54
C ILE A 130 -18.10 17.57 13.61
N PRO A 131 -16.87 17.98 14.02
CA PRO A 131 -16.70 19.05 15.01
C PRO A 131 -17.04 20.46 14.51
N MET A 132 -17.17 20.67 13.19
CA MET A 132 -17.64 21.96 12.67
C MET A 132 -19.04 22.32 13.12
N GLY A 133 -19.94 21.34 13.31
CA GLY A 133 -21.29 21.58 13.84
C GLY A 133 -21.25 22.23 15.24
N PRO A 134 -20.67 21.57 16.25
CA PRO A 134 -20.46 22.14 17.58
C PRO A 134 -19.69 23.48 17.57
N ALA A 135 -18.69 23.64 16.70
CA ALA A 135 -17.91 24.88 16.60
C ALA A 135 -18.76 26.08 16.17
N LEU A 136 -19.64 25.91 15.18
CA LEU A 136 -20.54 26.97 14.71
C LEU A 136 -21.62 27.33 15.75
N VAL A 137 -22.06 26.35 16.53
CA VAL A 137 -22.97 26.59 17.67
C VAL A 137 -22.25 27.35 18.79
N GLY A 138 -20.99 27.02 19.11
CA GLY A 138 -20.19 27.78 20.06
C GLY A 138 -19.95 29.24 19.61
N LEU A 139 -19.78 29.47 18.31
CA LEU A 139 -19.67 30.81 17.76
C LEU A 139 -20.97 31.61 17.93
N SER A 140 -22.13 31.00 17.70
CA SER A 140 -23.41 31.70 17.83
C SER A 140 -23.76 32.07 19.28
N THR A 141 -23.21 31.36 20.26
CA THR A 141 -23.36 31.66 21.70
C THR A 141 -22.26 32.58 22.25
N GLY A 142 -21.27 32.97 21.44
CA GLY A 142 -20.15 33.81 21.85
C GLY A 142 -19.02 33.08 22.59
N ASP A 143 -19.03 31.75 22.62
CA ASP A 143 -17.97 30.92 23.23
C ASP A 143 -16.85 30.65 22.21
N ILE A 144 -15.94 31.62 22.12
CA ILE A 144 -14.78 31.57 21.23
C ILE A 144 -13.78 30.47 21.66
N ALA A 145 -13.72 30.14 22.96
CA ALA A 145 -12.80 29.12 23.47
C ALA A 145 -13.20 27.72 23.00
N SER A 146 -14.47 27.36 23.14
CA SER A 146 -15.00 26.08 22.67
C SER A 146 -14.96 25.98 21.13
N MET A 147 -15.20 27.09 20.43
CA MET A 147 -15.03 27.15 18.97
C MET A 147 -13.58 26.82 18.57
N ALA A 148 -12.60 27.49 19.20
CA ALA A 148 -11.19 27.32 18.85
C ALA A 148 -10.71 25.87 19.07
N TYR A 149 -11.13 25.24 20.17
CA TYR A 149 -10.78 23.85 20.47
C TYR A 149 -11.32 22.88 19.40
N ASN A 150 -12.60 22.98 19.04
CA ASN A 150 -13.21 22.10 18.04
C ASN A 150 -12.60 22.29 16.65
N MET A 151 -12.23 23.53 16.28
CA MET A 151 -11.52 23.81 15.04
C MET A 151 -10.09 23.26 15.04
N GLN A 152 -9.39 23.32 16.17
CA GLN A 152 -8.05 22.74 16.28
C GLN A 152 -8.07 21.23 16.02
N VAL A 153 -9.05 20.52 16.60
CA VAL A 153 -9.24 19.09 16.36
C VAL A 153 -9.55 18.82 14.88
N ALA A 154 -10.46 19.59 14.28
CA ALA A 154 -10.81 19.48 12.86
C ALA A 154 -9.59 19.60 11.93
N PHE A 155 -8.77 20.65 12.13
CA PHE A 155 -7.58 20.86 11.31
C PHE A 155 -6.55 19.76 11.52
N ALA A 156 -6.31 19.36 12.77
CA ALA A 156 -5.38 18.28 13.09
C ALA A 156 -5.78 16.97 12.40
N THR A 157 -7.07 16.59 12.43
CA THR A 157 -7.54 15.36 11.76
C THR A 157 -7.31 15.39 10.24
N THR A 158 -7.43 16.56 9.60
CA THR A 158 -7.17 16.69 8.15
C THR A 158 -5.70 16.48 7.84
N VAL A 159 -4.82 17.14 8.58
CA VAL A 159 -3.37 17.06 8.37
C VAL A 159 -2.90 15.62 8.53
N VAL A 160 -3.37 14.94 9.58
CA VAL A 160 -3.00 13.53 9.83
C VAL A 160 -3.59 12.61 8.76
N GLY A 161 -4.85 12.82 8.34
CA GLY A 161 -5.51 12.03 7.30
C GLY A 161 -4.81 12.16 5.94
N LEU A 162 -4.45 13.37 5.53
CA LEU A 162 -3.70 13.63 4.30
C LEU A 162 -2.28 13.08 4.37
N PHE A 163 -1.60 13.18 5.52
CA PHE A 163 -0.28 12.60 5.69
C PHE A 163 -0.29 11.07 5.51
N ALA A 164 -1.23 10.38 6.17
CA ALA A 164 -1.38 8.92 6.01
C ALA A 164 -1.67 8.54 4.55
N ALA A 165 -2.46 9.36 3.85
CA ALA A 165 -2.77 9.17 2.44
C ALA A 165 -1.56 9.33 1.53
N ALA A 166 -0.77 10.39 1.75
CA ALA A 166 0.43 10.68 0.98
C ALA A 166 1.46 9.55 1.11
N VAL A 167 1.67 9.05 2.33
CA VAL A 167 2.51 7.88 2.60
C VAL A 167 2.02 6.64 1.86
N GLY A 168 0.71 6.35 1.94
CA GLY A 168 0.09 5.24 1.22
C GLY A 168 0.26 5.36 -0.29
N PHE A 169 0.04 6.55 -0.84
CA PHE A 169 0.13 6.82 -2.27
C PHE A 169 1.57 6.67 -2.80
N VAL A 170 2.55 7.27 -2.14
CA VAL A 170 3.96 7.17 -2.55
C VAL A 170 4.43 5.72 -2.49
N THR A 171 4.10 5.00 -1.43
CA THR A 171 4.48 3.59 -1.30
C THR A 171 3.81 2.71 -2.34
N LEU A 172 2.52 2.95 -2.62
CA LEU A 172 1.79 2.26 -3.68
C LEU A 172 2.47 2.46 -5.03
N GLN A 173 2.79 3.70 -5.39
CA GLN A 173 3.45 4.03 -6.66
C GLN A 173 4.79 3.34 -6.84
N VAL A 174 5.63 3.31 -5.80
CA VAL A 174 6.94 2.67 -5.89
C VAL A 174 6.82 1.15 -5.98
N LYS A 175 6.05 0.53 -5.07
CA LYS A 175 5.92 -0.94 -5.06
C LYS A 175 5.22 -1.46 -6.32
N GLN A 176 4.23 -0.74 -6.84
CA GLN A 176 3.54 -1.12 -8.07
C GLN A 176 4.50 -1.15 -9.27
N ARG A 177 5.43 -0.20 -9.38
CA ARG A 177 6.44 -0.21 -10.45
C ARG A 177 7.37 -1.41 -10.36
N TRP A 178 7.79 -1.80 -9.16
CA TRP A 178 8.64 -2.99 -8.97
C TRP A 178 7.89 -4.27 -9.34
N TYR A 179 6.69 -4.48 -8.78
CA TYR A 179 5.90 -5.68 -9.09
C TYR A 179 5.56 -5.81 -10.56
N GLN A 180 5.34 -4.70 -11.28
CA GLN A 180 5.16 -4.74 -12.73
C GLN A 180 6.42 -5.15 -13.46
N LYS A 181 7.59 -4.59 -13.11
CA LYS A 181 8.88 -4.99 -13.71
C LYS A 181 9.13 -6.48 -13.49
N ASP A 182 8.88 -6.94 -12.27
CA ASP A 182 9.02 -8.32 -11.84
C ASP A 182 8.11 -9.30 -12.58
N LEU A 183 6.83 -8.96 -12.73
CA LEU A 183 5.87 -9.78 -13.47
C LEU A 183 6.28 -9.91 -14.94
N SER A 184 6.65 -8.80 -15.58
CA SER A 184 7.14 -8.81 -16.97
C SER A 184 8.38 -9.69 -17.16
N ARG A 185 9.26 -9.77 -16.15
CA ARG A 185 10.43 -10.67 -16.17
C ARG A 185 10.02 -12.13 -16.08
N LEU A 186 9.08 -12.46 -15.19
CA LEU A 186 8.57 -13.82 -15.04
C LEU A 186 7.87 -14.29 -16.32
N GLU A 187 7.04 -13.44 -16.93
CA GLU A 187 6.37 -13.72 -18.20
C GLU A 187 7.38 -13.92 -19.34
N PHE A 188 8.40 -13.06 -19.44
CA PHE A 188 9.45 -13.19 -20.44
C PHE A 188 10.21 -14.53 -20.31
N ILE A 189 10.58 -14.90 -19.08
CA ILE A 189 11.29 -16.16 -18.82
C ILE A 189 10.41 -17.38 -19.09
N ALA A 190 9.13 -17.33 -18.72
CA ALA A 190 8.16 -18.38 -19.02
C ALA A 190 7.95 -18.55 -20.54
N GLY A 191 7.91 -17.44 -21.29
CA GLY A 191 7.87 -17.45 -22.75
C GLY A 191 9.09 -18.15 -23.35
N LEU A 192 10.31 -17.77 -22.93
CA LEU A 192 11.56 -18.41 -23.39
C LEU A 192 11.63 -19.91 -23.08
N LEU A 193 11.05 -20.36 -21.96
CA LEU A 193 11.00 -21.79 -21.59
C LEU A 193 10.00 -22.59 -22.44
N THR A 194 8.99 -21.93 -22.97
CA THR A 194 7.91 -22.52 -23.77
C THR A 194 8.27 -22.62 -25.25
N GLU A 195 9.04 -21.66 -25.77
CA GLU A 195 9.41 -21.53 -27.19
C GLU A 195 10.51 -22.53 -27.65
N LYS A 196 10.46 -23.78 -27.20
CA LYS A 196 11.40 -24.86 -27.56
C LYS A 196 11.48 -25.17 -29.05
#